data_AF-A0ABD3DG47-F1
#
_entry.id   AF-A0ABD3DG47-F1
#
_cell.length_a   1.000
_cell.length_b   1.000
_cell.length_c   1.000
_cell.angle_alpha   90.00
_cell.angle_beta   90.00
_cell.angle_gamma   90.00
#
_symmetry.space_group_name_H-M   'P 1'
#
loop_
_entity.id
_entity.type
_entity.pdbx_description
1 polymer ?
#
loop_
_entity_poly.entity_id
_entity_poly.type
_entity_poly.pdbx_seq_one_letter_code
_entity_poly.pdbx_strand_id
1 'polypeptide(L)'
;MENHMAKVKEEKLKLEDRYSVQISDAAFDMAVQGLKTFDSKLIFDDASPKKAMEILDGACKLVLERFRNCEYETSFYEEAHQLRWDLVELIEIYRDTPNTNTRKWVTRLRWGRDCESVFINEFLCRWEHVVGSPGGCHFLNQEFVQQLSLFKEINNNNNDDDGDDASSQKSCLDDVARFINVIRSKLVRSFDHLLTVTSSHVAEVASKMSDIPLTQFLLPQNDNKKLKAKYLTNLRVLEQELVVYDIYETLASSTRLNSSSTHPRGSFLLLGQSGAGKTEIAKAVAKHWYCDVSRLVEIDVSDLANESVFWRRLREEVEKRPYSIIVLDKIDKASESVTRALGDVLSKEVPRPSSDVDLSNTIIFMTSDVGSDQLRLFCKCHRKDEDTHKMFLLNPVKFLKTHDCTLKGSGPERALIQARKVLSGDVLDSVDEVLFVDQRFVNDKNVCRVLLREIVREIYGQRLVVHVSDRALDFLVNKIRTQVCEEAGKVLKKMLLEQVIQWLPARQNLNNVVVYVDKHDGTTKVSFSFHSHKQSVDDWYFKLKDGTFDRLMANLRAKVESSCRIFELRSEYVGLLESNDIGSSKVLADKIFNDILKWSPFQETPSDIA
;
A
#
# COMPACT_ATOMS: atom_id res chain seq x y z
N MET A 1 -33.81 -11.99 -14.99
CA MET A 1 -32.62 -11.18 -14.65
C MET A 1 -32.79 -9.71 -15.04
N GLU A 2 -33.37 -9.38 -16.19
CA GLU A 2 -33.56 -7.99 -16.65
C GLU A 2 -34.39 -7.11 -15.68
N ASN A 3 -35.52 -7.61 -15.16
CA ASN A 3 -36.32 -6.87 -14.16
C ASN A 3 -35.58 -6.63 -12.83
N HIS A 4 -34.63 -7.49 -12.46
CA HIS A 4 -33.81 -7.28 -11.25
C HIS A 4 -32.70 -6.27 -11.51
N MET A 5 -32.06 -6.31 -12.68
CA MET A 5 -31.04 -5.33 -13.08
C MET A 5 -31.63 -3.92 -13.21
N ALA A 6 -32.87 -3.79 -13.70
CA ALA A 6 -33.58 -2.50 -13.76
C ALA A 6 -33.81 -1.91 -12.36
N LYS A 7 -34.24 -2.73 -11.39
CA LYS A 7 -34.41 -2.30 -9.98
C LYS A 7 -33.10 -1.85 -9.34
N VAL A 8 -32.02 -2.60 -9.54
CA VAL A 8 -30.69 -2.26 -9.00
C VAL A 8 -30.15 -0.97 -9.63
N LYS A 9 -30.44 -0.70 -10.92
CA LYS A 9 -30.11 0.58 -11.57
C LYS A 9 -30.91 1.76 -11.01
N GLU A 10 -32.18 1.57 -10.67
CA GLU A 10 -32.97 2.62 -10.00
C GLU A 10 -32.42 2.93 -8.61
N GLU A 11 -32.03 1.89 -7.86
CA GLU A 11 -31.41 2.08 -6.55
C GLU A 11 -30.01 2.70 -6.62
N LYS A 12 -29.24 2.43 -7.69
CA LYS A 12 -27.97 3.13 -8.00
C LYS A 12 -28.17 4.65 -8.02
N LEU A 13 -29.17 5.12 -8.77
CA LEU A 13 -29.46 6.56 -8.88
C LEU A 13 -29.84 7.17 -7.52
N LYS A 14 -30.61 6.43 -6.71
CA LYS A 14 -30.96 6.86 -5.34
C LYS A 14 -29.72 6.99 -4.44
N LEU A 15 -28.73 6.11 -4.58
CA LEU A 15 -27.47 6.21 -3.83
C LEU A 15 -26.62 7.40 -4.28
N GLU A 16 -26.49 7.62 -5.60
CA GLU A 16 -25.78 8.77 -6.17
C GLU A 16 -26.40 10.10 -5.69
N ASP A 17 -27.73 10.17 -5.64
CA ASP A 17 -28.45 11.34 -5.18
C ASP A 17 -28.33 11.54 -3.67
N ARG A 18 -28.34 10.47 -2.87
CA ARG A 18 -28.18 10.54 -1.41
C ARG A 18 -26.78 11.01 -1.01
N TYR A 19 -25.74 10.38 -1.54
CA TYR A 19 -24.36 10.67 -1.13
C TYR A 19 -23.70 11.80 -1.92
N SER A 20 -24.37 12.33 -2.96
CA SER A 20 -23.80 13.32 -3.87
C SER A 20 -22.51 12.84 -4.55
N VAL A 21 -22.51 11.57 -4.98
CA VAL A 21 -21.39 10.90 -5.65
C VAL A 21 -21.84 10.37 -7.00
N GLN A 22 -20.88 10.07 -7.89
CA GLN A 22 -21.13 9.35 -9.14
C GLN A 22 -20.65 7.91 -9.01
N ILE A 23 -21.42 6.92 -9.47
CA ILE A 23 -21.00 5.53 -9.47
C ILE A 23 -20.62 5.14 -10.89
N SER A 24 -19.33 4.84 -11.09
CA SER A 24 -18.84 4.36 -12.39
C SER A 24 -19.50 3.03 -12.77
N ASP A 25 -19.71 2.81 -14.06
CA ASP A 25 -20.30 1.55 -14.54
C ASP A 25 -19.42 0.34 -14.21
N ALA A 26 -18.10 0.51 -14.24
CA ALA A 26 -17.16 -0.53 -13.80
C ALA A 26 -17.29 -0.89 -12.30
N ALA A 27 -17.58 0.09 -11.43
CA ALA A 27 -17.84 -0.16 -10.02
C ALA A 27 -19.15 -0.93 -9.82
N PHE A 28 -20.18 -0.53 -10.55
CA PHE A 28 -21.48 -1.19 -10.53
C PHE A 28 -21.39 -2.64 -11.01
N ASP A 29 -20.72 -2.89 -12.13
CA ASP A 29 -20.51 -4.23 -12.67
C ASP A 29 -19.69 -5.10 -11.71
N MET A 30 -18.66 -4.54 -11.07
CA MET A 30 -17.88 -5.26 -10.06
C MET A 30 -18.73 -5.63 -8.83
N ALA A 31 -19.60 -4.74 -8.36
CA ALA A 31 -20.47 -5.04 -7.22
C ALA A 31 -21.50 -6.13 -7.55
N VAL A 32 -22.06 -6.13 -8.77
CA VAL A 32 -23.16 -7.04 -9.15
C VAL A 32 -22.65 -8.38 -9.69
N GLN A 33 -21.63 -8.35 -10.55
CA GLN A 33 -21.07 -9.54 -11.22
C GLN A 33 -19.86 -10.08 -10.47
N GLY A 34 -19.00 -9.20 -9.96
CA GLY A 34 -17.78 -9.59 -9.25
C GLY A 34 -18.05 -10.52 -8.07
N LEU A 35 -19.08 -10.23 -7.26
CA LEU A 35 -19.49 -11.09 -6.13
C LEU A 35 -19.82 -12.53 -6.51
N LYS A 36 -20.20 -12.82 -7.76
CA LYS A 36 -20.45 -14.19 -8.23
C LYS A 36 -19.19 -14.91 -8.67
N THR A 37 -18.18 -14.16 -9.13
CA THR A 37 -16.88 -14.69 -9.56
C THR A 37 -15.92 -14.92 -8.40
N PHE A 38 -16.06 -14.17 -7.31
CA PHE A 38 -15.26 -14.41 -6.11
C PHE A 38 -15.80 -15.64 -5.37
N ASP A 39 -14.89 -16.49 -4.89
CA ASP A 39 -15.18 -17.85 -4.40
C ASP A 39 -16.44 -17.92 -3.53
N SER A 40 -17.44 -18.67 -4.02
CA SER A 40 -18.80 -18.73 -3.48
C SER A 40 -18.89 -19.28 -2.04
N LYS A 41 -17.77 -19.74 -1.47
CA LYS A 41 -17.69 -20.31 -0.12
C LYS A 41 -17.35 -19.29 0.96
N LEU A 42 -16.62 -18.22 0.63
CA LEU A 42 -16.11 -17.25 1.62
C LEU A 42 -16.91 -15.95 1.66
N ILE A 43 -17.69 -15.68 0.60
CA ILE A 43 -18.38 -14.41 0.39
C ILE A 43 -19.88 -14.65 0.41
N PHE A 44 -20.36 -15.27 1.50
CA PHE A 44 -21.78 -15.31 1.85
C PHE A 44 -22.59 -16.42 1.16
N ASP A 45 -23.34 -17.18 1.96
CA ASP A 45 -24.31 -18.18 1.50
C ASP A 45 -25.40 -17.61 0.57
N ASP A 46 -25.54 -16.28 0.49
CA ASP A 46 -26.48 -15.57 -0.38
C ASP A 46 -25.79 -14.47 -1.19
N ALA A 47 -25.43 -14.77 -2.46
CA ALA A 47 -25.07 -13.78 -3.47
C ALA A 47 -26.31 -12.95 -3.89
N SER A 48 -26.88 -12.22 -2.93
CA SER A 48 -28.13 -11.48 -3.08
C SER A 48 -27.87 -10.07 -3.62
N PRO A 49 -28.77 -9.53 -4.47
CA PRO A 49 -28.66 -8.16 -4.97
C PRO A 49 -28.65 -7.12 -3.83
N LYS A 50 -29.24 -7.44 -2.68
CA LYS A 50 -29.21 -6.59 -1.48
C LYS A 50 -27.79 -6.35 -0.97
N LYS A 51 -26.92 -7.37 -1.04
CA LYS A 51 -25.55 -7.26 -0.56
C LYS A 51 -24.65 -6.48 -1.50
N ALA A 52 -24.88 -6.59 -2.81
CA ALA A 52 -24.25 -5.71 -3.79
C ALA A 52 -24.59 -4.24 -3.50
N MET A 53 -25.83 -3.95 -3.13
CA MET A 53 -26.25 -2.61 -2.72
C MET A 53 -25.63 -2.15 -1.39
N GLU A 54 -25.48 -3.05 -0.42
CA GLU A 54 -24.76 -2.76 0.83
C GLU A 54 -23.29 -2.39 0.59
N ILE A 55 -22.61 -3.11 -0.31
CA ILE A 55 -21.22 -2.81 -0.70
C ILE A 55 -21.14 -1.48 -1.45
N LEU A 56 -22.08 -1.19 -2.35
CA LEU A 56 -22.14 0.10 -3.05
C LEU A 56 -22.42 1.26 -2.08
N ASP A 57 -23.32 1.08 -1.11
CA ASP A 57 -23.60 2.05 -0.05
C ASP A 57 -22.35 2.32 0.80
N GLY A 58 -21.65 1.25 1.22
CA GLY A 58 -20.37 1.35 1.91
C GLY A 58 -19.30 2.07 1.07
N ALA A 59 -19.25 1.82 -0.24
CA ALA A 59 -18.28 2.47 -1.13
C ALA A 59 -18.58 3.96 -1.31
N CYS A 60 -19.86 4.34 -1.39
CA CYS A 60 -20.28 5.75 -1.42
C CYS A 60 -19.89 6.47 -0.13
N LYS A 61 -20.15 5.84 1.03
CA LYS A 61 -19.75 6.37 2.35
C LYS A 61 -18.24 6.55 2.44
N LEU A 62 -17.48 5.53 2.04
CA LEU A 62 -16.02 5.57 2.05
C LEU A 62 -15.50 6.75 1.22
N VAL A 63 -15.97 6.91 -0.02
CA VAL A 63 -15.57 8.03 -0.89
C VAL A 63 -15.88 9.39 -0.26
N LEU A 64 -17.06 9.53 0.34
CA LEU A 64 -17.46 10.76 1.02
C LEU A 64 -16.61 11.05 2.27
N GLU A 65 -16.29 10.02 3.07
CA GLU A 65 -15.40 10.15 4.22
C GLU A 65 -13.99 10.55 3.80
N ARG A 66 -13.45 9.95 2.73
CA ARG A 66 -12.15 10.33 2.15
C ARG A 66 -12.11 11.78 1.71
N PHE A 67 -13.20 12.21 1.07
CA PHE A 67 -13.36 13.59 0.61
C PHE A 67 -13.40 14.56 1.79
N ARG A 68 -14.18 14.26 2.83
CA ARG A 68 -14.30 15.09 4.05
C ARG A 68 -13.00 15.17 4.83
N ASN A 69 -12.32 14.04 5.01
CA ASN A 69 -11.08 13.96 5.78
C ASN A 69 -9.85 14.44 5.00
N CYS A 70 -10.02 14.91 3.76
CA CYS A 70 -8.95 15.34 2.88
C CYS A 70 -7.83 14.28 2.73
N GLU A 71 -8.19 12.99 2.57
CA GLU A 71 -7.20 11.91 2.51
C GLU A 71 -6.19 12.08 1.36
N TYR A 72 -6.61 12.72 0.26
CA TYR A 72 -5.75 13.06 -0.88
C TYR A 72 -4.56 13.96 -0.50
N GLU A 73 -4.71 14.79 0.54
CA GLU A 73 -3.63 15.61 1.07
C GLU A 73 -2.58 14.77 1.78
N THR A 74 -3.03 13.79 2.56
CA THR A 74 -2.14 12.89 3.28
C THR A 74 -1.34 12.03 2.31
N SER A 75 -2.00 11.47 1.30
CA SER A 75 -1.34 10.76 0.19
C SER A 75 -0.28 11.68 -0.41
N PHE A 76 -0.67 12.85 -0.92
CA PHE A 76 0.24 13.77 -1.61
C PHE A 76 1.53 14.05 -0.82
N TYR A 77 1.43 14.31 0.49
CA TYR A 77 2.60 14.53 1.33
C TYR A 77 3.44 13.27 1.55
N GLU A 78 2.85 12.07 1.57
CA GLU A 78 3.60 10.80 1.59
C GLU A 78 4.46 10.62 0.35
N GLU A 79 3.88 10.83 -0.83
CA GLU A 79 4.61 10.71 -2.08
C GLU A 79 5.65 11.82 -2.24
N ALA A 80 5.33 13.05 -1.84
CA ALA A 80 6.28 14.17 -1.83
C ALA A 80 7.46 13.91 -0.88
N HIS A 81 7.19 13.38 0.32
CA HIS A 81 8.21 13.01 1.27
C HIS A 81 9.12 11.91 0.73
N GLN A 82 8.55 10.91 0.06
CA GLN A 82 9.31 9.82 -0.55
C GLN A 82 10.20 10.31 -1.70
N LEU A 83 9.68 11.15 -2.60
CA LEU A 83 10.45 11.79 -3.65
C LEU A 83 11.64 12.56 -3.07
N ARG A 84 11.38 13.35 -2.01
CA ARG A 84 12.41 14.15 -1.36
C ARG A 84 13.52 13.27 -0.79
N TRP A 85 13.17 12.16 -0.16
CA TRP A 85 14.15 11.21 0.37
C TRP A 85 15.06 10.68 -0.74
N ASP A 86 14.47 10.22 -1.83
CA ASP A 86 15.21 9.64 -2.94
C ASP A 86 16.09 10.69 -3.64
N LEU A 87 15.64 11.94 -3.75
CA LEU A 87 16.45 13.06 -4.26
C LEU A 87 17.64 13.38 -3.37
N VAL A 88 17.42 13.59 -2.07
CA VAL A 88 18.49 13.88 -1.09
C VAL A 88 19.55 12.78 -1.15
N GLU A 89 19.12 11.52 -1.15
CA GLU A 89 20.05 10.41 -1.18
C GLU A 89 20.82 10.29 -2.50
N LEU A 90 20.17 10.52 -3.64
CA LEU A 90 20.84 10.58 -4.95
C LEU A 90 21.92 11.65 -4.98
N ILE A 91 21.61 12.87 -4.52
CA ILE A 91 22.52 14.02 -4.52
C ILE A 91 23.78 13.71 -3.70
N GLU A 92 23.60 13.17 -2.50
CA GLU A 92 24.71 12.82 -1.62
C GLU A 92 25.55 11.67 -2.18
N ILE A 93 24.92 10.65 -2.78
CA ILE A 93 25.66 9.59 -3.47
C ILE A 93 26.46 10.13 -4.66
N TYR A 94 25.99 11.18 -5.34
CA TYR A 94 26.75 11.84 -6.41
C TYR A 94 27.92 12.68 -5.91
N ARG A 95 27.84 13.20 -4.69
CA ARG A 95 28.95 13.92 -4.03
C ARG A 95 30.05 12.96 -3.60
N ASP A 96 29.67 11.80 -3.10
CA ASP A 96 30.60 10.72 -2.79
C ASP A 96 31.14 10.07 -4.09
N THR A 97 32.42 9.73 -4.14
CA THR A 97 33.05 9.16 -5.35
C THR A 97 32.34 7.88 -5.82
N PRO A 98 32.17 7.67 -7.14
CA PRO A 98 31.35 6.58 -7.68
C PRO A 98 31.99 5.22 -7.41
N ASN A 99 31.60 4.58 -6.31
CA ASN A 99 31.87 3.18 -6.06
C ASN A 99 31.03 2.30 -7.02
N THR A 100 31.65 1.26 -7.57
CA THR A 100 31.02 0.33 -8.53
C THR A 100 29.81 -0.44 -7.93
N ASN A 101 29.79 -0.65 -6.62
CA ASN A 101 28.68 -1.30 -5.91
C ASN A 101 27.42 -0.41 -5.77
N THR A 102 27.51 0.89 -6.05
CA THR A 102 26.40 1.83 -5.86
C THR A 102 25.48 1.91 -7.08
N ARG A 103 25.86 1.33 -8.22
CA ARG A 103 25.09 1.46 -9.48
C ARG A 103 23.68 0.86 -9.39
N LYS A 104 23.52 -0.33 -8.80
CA LYS A 104 22.20 -0.96 -8.63
C LYS A 104 21.29 -0.13 -7.73
N TRP A 105 21.84 0.39 -6.63
CA TRP A 105 21.12 1.25 -5.68
C TRP A 105 20.72 2.58 -6.32
N VAL A 106 21.61 3.20 -7.09
CA VAL A 106 21.32 4.44 -7.85
C VAL A 106 20.22 4.20 -8.88
N THR A 107 20.26 3.09 -9.63
CA THR A 107 19.19 2.77 -10.59
C THR A 107 17.84 2.65 -9.89
N ARG A 108 17.82 2.02 -8.72
CA ARG A 108 16.62 1.90 -7.89
C ARG A 108 16.11 3.26 -7.41
N LEU A 109 16.98 4.10 -6.86
CA LEU A 109 16.64 5.46 -6.43
C LEU A 109 16.10 6.34 -7.58
N ARG A 110 16.72 6.24 -8.76
CA ARG A 110 16.26 6.96 -9.96
C ARG A 110 14.85 6.54 -10.35
N TRP A 111 14.57 5.24 -10.30
CA TRP A 111 13.24 4.74 -10.59
C TRP A 111 12.20 5.25 -9.60
N GLY A 112 12.50 5.20 -8.29
CA GLY A 112 11.64 5.77 -7.25
C GLY A 112 11.31 7.22 -7.60
N ARG A 113 12.34 8.07 -7.65
CA ARG A 113 12.23 9.47 -8.05
C ARG A 113 11.36 9.68 -9.29
N ASP A 114 11.59 8.91 -10.35
CA ASP A 114 10.83 9.05 -11.59
C ASP A 114 9.35 8.71 -11.39
N CYS A 115 9.04 7.60 -10.70
CA CYS A 115 7.66 7.24 -10.35
C CYS A 115 6.96 8.30 -9.48
N GLU A 116 7.60 8.77 -8.41
CA GLU A 116 6.99 9.76 -7.52
C GLU A 116 6.87 11.14 -8.19
N SER A 117 7.82 11.53 -9.04
CA SER A 117 7.74 12.79 -9.80
C SER A 117 6.60 12.79 -10.82
N VAL A 118 6.38 11.67 -11.52
CA VAL A 118 5.25 11.51 -12.44
C VAL A 118 3.94 11.63 -11.68
N PHE A 119 3.82 10.96 -10.53
CA PHE A 119 2.64 11.05 -9.68
C PHE A 119 2.37 12.50 -9.23
N ILE A 120 3.38 13.21 -8.72
CA ILE A 120 3.22 14.59 -8.25
C ILE A 120 2.81 15.52 -9.39
N ASN A 121 3.42 15.36 -10.57
CA ASN A 121 3.06 16.17 -11.73
C ASN A 121 1.63 15.88 -12.22
N GLU A 122 1.22 14.61 -12.25
CA GLU A 122 -0.15 14.21 -12.58
C GLU A 122 -1.15 14.78 -11.57
N PHE A 123 -0.82 14.70 -10.28
CA PHE A 123 -1.62 15.29 -9.20
C PHE A 123 -1.75 16.81 -9.40
N LEU A 124 -0.64 17.51 -9.60
CA LEU A 124 -0.65 18.96 -9.85
C LEU A 124 -1.51 19.33 -11.06
N CYS A 125 -1.26 18.75 -12.24
CA CYS A 125 -2.01 19.09 -13.45
C CYS A 125 -3.51 18.85 -13.29
N ARG A 126 -3.87 17.74 -12.63
CA ARG A 126 -5.25 17.39 -12.33
C ARG A 126 -5.92 18.46 -11.46
N TRP A 127 -5.23 18.90 -10.41
CA TRP A 127 -5.78 19.83 -9.43
C TRP A 127 -5.66 21.29 -9.83
N GLU A 128 -4.67 21.67 -10.64
CA GLU A 128 -4.57 23.00 -11.25
C GLU A 128 -5.80 23.31 -12.11
N HIS A 129 -6.41 22.31 -12.77
CA HIS A 129 -7.67 22.53 -13.49
C HIS A 129 -8.83 22.91 -12.56
N VAL A 130 -8.90 22.29 -11.37
CA VAL A 130 -9.92 22.54 -10.34
C VAL A 130 -9.65 23.85 -9.58
N VAL A 131 -8.38 24.16 -9.32
CA VAL A 131 -7.95 25.34 -8.56
C VAL A 131 -7.90 26.59 -9.43
N GLY A 132 -7.29 26.48 -10.62
CA GLY A 132 -6.75 27.58 -11.41
C GLY A 132 -7.27 27.68 -12.84
N SER A 133 -8.49 27.22 -13.14
CA SER A 133 -9.19 27.69 -14.34
C SER A 133 -9.96 28.99 -14.01
N PRO A 134 -9.37 30.19 -14.23
CA PRO A 134 -10.07 31.46 -14.06
C PRO A 134 -11.25 31.61 -15.04
N GLY A 135 -11.41 30.73 -16.03
CA GLY A 135 -12.59 30.69 -16.92
C GLY A 135 -13.69 29.76 -16.43
N GLY A 136 -13.33 28.55 -15.94
CA GLY A 136 -14.32 27.52 -15.58
C GLY A 136 -15.12 27.85 -14.32
N CYS A 137 -14.44 28.23 -13.24
CA CYS A 137 -15.11 28.57 -11.98
C CYS A 137 -15.74 29.97 -12.01
N HIS A 138 -15.23 30.89 -12.82
CA HIS A 138 -15.73 32.25 -12.93
C HIS A 138 -17.03 32.31 -13.75
N PHE A 139 -17.17 31.47 -14.79
CA PHE A 139 -18.44 31.23 -15.48
C PHE A 139 -19.48 30.60 -14.56
N LEU A 140 -19.07 29.58 -13.80
CA LEU A 140 -19.92 28.96 -12.79
C LEU A 140 -20.40 30.02 -11.77
N ASN A 141 -19.51 30.85 -11.23
CA ASN A 141 -19.87 31.89 -10.27
C ASN A 141 -20.74 33.01 -10.86
N GLN A 142 -20.52 33.45 -12.10
CA GLN A 142 -21.39 34.45 -12.73
C GLN A 142 -22.79 33.90 -12.99
N GLU A 143 -22.89 32.68 -13.52
CA GLU A 143 -24.18 32.01 -13.71
C GLU A 143 -24.86 31.74 -12.35
N PHE A 144 -24.10 31.34 -11.34
CA PHE A 144 -24.61 31.18 -9.97
C PHE A 144 -25.12 32.50 -9.40
N VAL A 145 -24.35 33.59 -9.47
CA VAL A 145 -24.76 34.91 -8.97
C VAL A 145 -25.99 35.44 -9.71
N GLN A 146 -26.09 35.23 -11.02
CA GLN A 146 -27.26 35.62 -11.81
C GLN A 146 -28.51 34.81 -11.44
N GLN A 147 -28.39 33.49 -11.27
CA GLN A 147 -29.50 32.66 -10.82
C GLN A 147 -29.91 33.00 -9.38
N LEU A 148 -28.95 33.38 -8.53
CA LEU A 148 -29.19 33.84 -7.16
C LEU A 148 -29.87 35.20 -7.09
N SER A 149 -29.55 36.14 -7.99
CA SER A 149 -30.22 37.44 -8.04
C SER A 149 -31.67 37.29 -8.50
N LEU A 150 -31.92 36.46 -9.52
CA LEU A 150 -33.28 36.15 -9.99
C LEU A 150 -34.10 35.49 -8.87
N PHE A 151 -33.51 34.58 -8.09
CA PHE A 151 -34.20 33.94 -6.99
C PHE A 151 -34.52 34.91 -5.83
N LYS A 152 -33.60 35.82 -5.48
CA LYS A 152 -33.85 36.88 -4.49
C LYS A 152 -34.98 37.83 -4.93
N GLU A 153 -35.03 38.17 -6.22
CA GLU A 153 -36.10 38.99 -6.79
C GLU A 153 -37.46 38.27 -6.68
N ILE A 154 -37.51 36.97 -6.96
CA ILE A 154 -38.73 36.16 -6.83
C ILE A 154 -39.17 36.05 -5.35
N ASN A 155 -38.25 35.85 -4.42
CA ASN A 155 -38.58 35.73 -2.99
C ASN A 155 -39.01 37.08 -2.37
N ASN A 156 -38.38 38.19 -2.77
CA ASN A 156 -38.78 39.52 -2.31
C ASN A 156 -40.17 39.91 -2.83
N ASN A 157 -40.47 39.62 -4.10
CA ASN A 157 -41.79 39.91 -4.67
C ASN A 157 -42.94 39.11 -4.01
N ASN A 158 -42.64 37.95 -3.41
CA ASN A 158 -43.62 37.12 -2.70
C ASN A 158 -43.82 37.50 -1.22
N ASN A 159 -42.99 38.38 -0.65
CA ASN A 159 -43.17 38.89 0.72
C ASN A 159 -44.12 40.09 0.79
N ASP A 160 -44.44 40.70 -0.35
CA ASP A 160 -45.30 41.90 -0.44
C ASP A 160 -46.78 41.56 -0.78
N ASP A 161 -47.15 40.28 -0.97
CA ASP A 161 -48.52 39.86 -1.28
C ASP A 161 -49.02 38.87 -0.20
N ASP A 162 -49.91 39.35 0.67
CA ASP A 162 -50.56 38.61 1.78
C ASP A 162 -51.57 37.55 1.28
N GLY A 163 -51.10 36.59 0.49
CA GLY A 163 -51.89 35.47 -0.05
C GLY A 163 -51.29 34.11 0.31
N ASP A 164 -51.88 33.43 1.28
CA ASP A 164 -51.59 32.05 1.73
C ASP A 164 -51.90 30.98 0.65
N ASP A 165 -51.18 30.99 -0.47
CA ASP A 165 -51.20 29.89 -1.43
C ASP A 165 -50.06 28.93 -1.12
N ALA A 166 -50.34 27.87 -0.37
CA ALA A 166 -49.40 26.77 -0.11
C ALA A 166 -48.82 26.16 -1.41
N SER A 167 -49.50 26.33 -2.55
CA SER A 167 -49.05 25.95 -3.89
C SER A 167 -47.92 26.84 -4.43
N SER A 168 -47.96 28.16 -4.21
CA SER A 168 -46.91 29.10 -4.66
C SER A 168 -45.64 28.93 -3.83
N GLN A 169 -45.79 28.71 -2.53
CA GLN A 169 -44.68 28.41 -1.62
C GLN A 169 -44.02 27.06 -1.95
N LYS A 170 -44.82 26.04 -2.29
CA LYS A 170 -44.30 24.73 -2.72
C LYS A 170 -43.57 24.80 -4.06
N SER A 171 -44.08 25.59 -5.02
CA SER A 171 -43.39 25.86 -6.28
C SER A 171 -42.02 26.52 -6.06
N CYS A 172 -41.93 27.49 -5.14
CA CYS A 172 -40.67 28.13 -4.79
C CYS A 172 -39.68 27.16 -4.14
N LEU A 173 -40.14 26.26 -3.26
CA LEU A 173 -39.30 25.21 -2.67
C LEU A 173 -38.80 24.21 -3.72
N ASP A 174 -39.64 23.85 -4.70
CA ASP A 174 -39.24 23.00 -5.82
C ASP A 174 -38.19 23.69 -6.72
N ASP A 175 -38.25 25.01 -6.88
CA ASP A 175 -37.25 25.80 -7.59
C ASP A 175 -35.90 25.80 -6.86
N VAL A 176 -35.91 25.95 -5.54
CA VAL A 176 -34.70 25.82 -4.70
C VAL A 176 -34.12 24.42 -4.80
N ALA A 177 -34.95 23.38 -4.74
CA ALA A 177 -34.51 22.00 -4.88
C ALA A 177 -33.88 21.74 -6.26
N ARG A 178 -34.48 22.27 -7.33
CA ARG A 178 -33.91 22.22 -8.70
C ARG A 178 -32.56 22.93 -8.75
N PHE A 179 -32.46 24.13 -8.19
CA PHE A 179 -31.23 24.89 -8.14
C PHE A 179 -30.12 24.13 -7.40
N ILE A 180 -30.39 23.63 -6.18
CA ILE A 180 -29.46 22.82 -5.38
C ILE A 180 -28.98 21.59 -6.15
N ASN A 181 -29.87 20.90 -6.88
CA ASN A 181 -29.50 19.75 -7.70
C ASN A 181 -28.59 20.13 -8.89
N VAL A 182 -28.79 21.30 -9.50
CA VAL A 182 -27.88 21.84 -10.53
C VAL A 182 -26.50 22.13 -9.92
N ILE A 183 -26.44 22.78 -8.75
CA ILE A 183 -25.15 23.03 -8.05
C ILE A 183 -24.42 21.72 -7.80
N ARG A 184 -25.12 20.73 -7.23
CA ARG A 184 -24.56 19.40 -6.97
C ARG A 184 -23.96 18.80 -8.24
N SER A 185 -24.71 18.78 -9.34
CA SER A 185 -24.23 18.18 -10.60
C SER A 185 -22.95 18.84 -11.12
N LYS A 186 -22.82 20.17 -10.92
CA LYS A 186 -21.62 20.94 -11.29
C LYS A 186 -20.46 20.66 -10.33
N LEU A 187 -20.70 20.60 -9.02
CA LEU A 187 -19.69 20.27 -7.99
C LEU A 187 -19.15 18.85 -8.15
N VAL A 188 -20.02 17.88 -8.39
CA VAL A 188 -19.61 16.49 -8.62
C VAL A 188 -18.77 16.39 -9.87
N ARG A 189 -19.10 17.14 -10.94
CA ARG A 189 -18.25 17.22 -12.15
C ARG A 189 -16.89 17.89 -11.90
N SER A 190 -16.83 18.95 -11.09
CA SER A 190 -15.54 19.59 -10.78
C SER A 190 -14.62 18.72 -9.94
N PHE A 191 -15.20 17.86 -9.09
CA PHE A 191 -14.47 16.90 -8.25
C PHE A 191 -14.65 15.47 -8.73
N ASP A 192 -14.80 15.23 -10.04
CA ASP A 192 -15.11 13.91 -10.61
C ASP A 192 -14.17 12.82 -10.05
N HIS A 193 -12.87 13.07 -10.01
CA HIS A 193 -11.92 12.08 -9.51
C HIS A 193 -12.02 11.74 -8.01
N LEU A 194 -12.58 12.63 -7.18
CA LEU A 194 -12.75 12.36 -5.75
C LEU A 194 -14.17 11.93 -5.39
N LEU A 195 -15.17 12.34 -6.15
CA LEU A 195 -16.58 12.03 -5.87
C LEU A 195 -17.12 10.90 -6.76
N THR A 196 -16.26 10.28 -7.57
CA THR A 196 -16.62 9.09 -8.36
C THR A 196 -16.18 7.80 -7.67
N VAL A 197 -17.17 6.93 -7.43
CA VAL A 197 -16.98 5.57 -6.93
C VAL A 197 -16.44 4.71 -8.07
N THR A 198 -15.18 4.32 -7.95
CA THR A 198 -14.48 3.41 -8.85
C THR A 198 -14.59 1.96 -8.37
N SER A 199 -14.25 1.02 -9.25
CA SER A 199 -14.14 -0.39 -8.89
C SER A 199 -13.19 -0.63 -7.71
N SER A 200 -12.19 0.24 -7.53
CA SER A 200 -11.27 0.10 -6.40
C SER A 200 -11.88 0.38 -5.04
N HIS A 201 -12.84 1.30 -4.97
CA HIS A 201 -13.57 1.58 -3.73
C HIS A 201 -14.50 0.41 -3.36
N VAL A 202 -15.18 -0.17 -4.36
CA VAL A 202 -16.03 -1.36 -4.19
C VAL A 202 -15.20 -2.55 -3.68
N ALA A 203 -14.04 -2.77 -4.28
CA ALA A 203 -13.10 -3.80 -3.87
C ALA A 203 -12.60 -3.63 -2.42
N GLU A 204 -12.34 -2.39 -1.99
CA GLU A 204 -11.89 -2.09 -0.63
C GLU A 204 -12.97 -2.37 0.41
N VAL A 205 -14.22 -1.99 0.13
CA VAL A 205 -15.34 -2.27 1.02
C VAL A 205 -15.63 -3.77 1.06
N ALA A 206 -15.65 -4.44 -0.09
CA ALA A 206 -15.81 -5.88 -0.15
C ALA A 206 -14.72 -6.61 0.62
N SER A 207 -13.46 -6.15 0.53
CA SER A 207 -12.32 -6.68 1.29
C SER A 207 -12.52 -6.54 2.80
N LYS A 208 -12.92 -5.36 3.28
CA LYS A 208 -13.21 -5.11 4.70
C LYS A 208 -14.37 -5.97 5.23
N MET A 209 -15.38 -6.24 4.40
CA MET A 209 -16.56 -7.03 4.78
C MET A 209 -16.34 -8.55 4.75
N SER A 210 -15.43 -9.05 3.91
CA SER A 210 -15.22 -10.50 3.68
C SER A 210 -13.89 -11.03 4.20
N ASP A 211 -13.03 -10.16 4.73
CA ASP A 211 -11.63 -10.45 5.10
C ASP A 211 -10.80 -11.06 3.94
N ILE A 212 -11.22 -10.83 2.71
CA ILE A 212 -10.50 -11.23 1.49
C ILE A 212 -9.56 -10.09 1.10
N PRO A 213 -8.29 -10.36 0.75
CA PRO A 213 -7.33 -9.33 0.38
C PRO A 213 -7.79 -8.49 -0.80
N LEU A 214 -7.61 -7.17 -0.71
CA LEU A 214 -7.92 -6.21 -1.77
C LEU A 214 -7.34 -6.59 -3.13
N THR A 215 -6.15 -7.21 -3.16
CA THR A 215 -5.47 -7.63 -4.38
C THR A 215 -6.20 -8.73 -5.14
N GLN A 216 -7.12 -9.46 -4.51
CA GLN A 216 -7.96 -10.44 -5.20
C GLN A 216 -9.11 -9.77 -5.94
N PHE A 217 -9.59 -8.61 -5.47
CA PHE A 217 -10.69 -7.86 -6.08
C PHE A 217 -10.24 -6.92 -7.20
N LEU A 218 -9.13 -6.20 -7.00
CA LEU A 218 -8.71 -5.11 -7.90
C LEU A 218 -8.11 -5.55 -9.23
N LEU A 219 -7.50 -6.73 -9.25
CA LEU A 219 -6.61 -7.15 -10.31
C LEU A 219 -7.10 -8.50 -10.82
N PRO A 220 -7.82 -8.55 -11.96
CA PRO A 220 -8.01 -9.82 -12.64
C PRO A 220 -6.65 -10.47 -12.84
N GLN A 221 -6.60 -11.78 -12.64
CA GLN A 221 -5.40 -12.64 -12.54
C GLN A 221 -4.45 -12.54 -13.75
N ASN A 222 -3.73 -11.41 -13.88
CA ASN A 222 -2.84 -11.12 -15.00
C ASN A 222 -1.38 -11.03 -14.54
N ASP A 223 -0.47 -11.35 -15.46
CA ASP A 223 1.00 -11.29 -15.30
C ASP A 223 1.52 -9.95 -14.77
N ASN A 224 0.77 -8.86 -14.98
CA ASN A 224 1.09 -7.53 -14.44
C ASN A 224 1.10 -7.48 -12.91
N LYS A 225 0.27 -8.27 -12.21
CA LYS A 225 0.28 -8.39 -10.73
C LYS A 225 1.60 -9.01 -10.26
N LYS A 226 2.04 -10.08 -10.92
CA LYS A 226 3.31 -10.77 -10.65
C LYS A 226 4.49 -9.82 -10.83
N LEU A 227 4.53 -9.12 -11.97
CA LEU A 227 5.62 -8.19 -12.30
C LEU A 227 5.72 -7.05 -11.29
N LYS A 228 4.59 -6.43 -10.93
CA LYS A 228 4.57 -5.33 -9.95
C LYS A 228 4.89 -5.82 -8.55
N ALA A 229 4.30 -6.92 -8.08
CA ALA A 229 4.56 -7.46 -6.74
C ALA A 229 6.01 -7.94 -6.60
N LYS A 230 6.57 -8.60 -7.62
CA LYS A 230 7.99 -8.96 -7.71
C LYS A 230 8.87 -7.72 -7.59
N TYR A 231 8.56 -6.68 -8.37
CA TYR A 231 9.30 -5.43 -8.35
C TYR A 231 9.29 -4.77 -6.97
N LEU A 232 8.11 -4.59 -6.37
CA LEU A 232 7.97 -4.00 -5.04
C LEU A 232 8.63 -4.86 -3.94
N THR A 233 8.63 -6.19 -4.10
CA THR A 233 9.33 -7.10 -3.19
C THR A 233 10.84 -6.92 -3.29
N ASN A 234 11.38 -6.77 -4.50
CA ASN A 234 12.80 -6.46 -4.72
C ASN A 234 13.18 -5.05 -4.23
N LEU A 235 12.21 -4.15 -4.06
CA LEU A 235 12.45 -2.92 -3.32
C LEU A 235 12.73 -3.24 -1.84
N ARG A 236 11.99 -4.13 -1.19
CA ARG A 236 12.24 -4.42 0.23
C ARG A 236 13.41 -5.39 0.45
N VAL A 237 13.43 -6.48 -0.30
CA VAL A 237 14.39 -7.58 -0.18
C VAL A 237 15.55 -7.34 -1.12
N LEU A 238 16.72 -7.06 -0.55
CA LEU A 238 17.94 -6.79 -1.32
C LEU A 238 18.66 -8.08 -1.67
N GLU A 239 19.18 -8.16 -2.91
CA GLU A 239 20.08 -9.21 -3.39
C GLU A 239 19.53 -10.65 -3.39
N GLN A 240 18.22 -10.84 -3.24
CA GLN A 240 17.54 -12.14 -3.32
C GLN A 240 16.58 -12.22 -4.53
N GLU A 241 16.92 -11.55 -5.64
CA GLU A 241 16.06 -11.41 -6.82
C GLU A 241 15.62 -12.76 -7.42
N LEU A 242 16.48 -13.78 -7.36
CA LEU A 242 16.20 -15.14 -7.82
C LEU A 242 15.18 -15.83 -6.91
N VAL A 243 15.39 -15.81 -5.59
CA VAL A 243 14.46 -16.37 -4.61
C VAL A 243 13.07 -15.73 -4.76
N VAL A 244 13.03 -14.39 -4.88
CA VAL A 244 11.78 -13.66 -5.09
C VAL A 244 11.14 -14.05 -6.43
N TYR A 245 11.94 -14.23 -7.49
CA TYR A 245 11.43 -14.65 -8.79
C TYR A 245 10.76 -16.03 -8.73
N ASP A 246 11.42 -17.02 -8.12
CA ASP A 246 10.94 -18.40 -8.03
C ASP A 246 9.64 -18.49 -7.21
N ILE A 247 9.54 -17.71 -6.12
CA ILE A 247 8.29 -17.58 -5.33
C ILE A 247 7.15 -17.09 -6.21
N TYR A 248 7.34 -15.97 -6.90
CA TYR A 248 6.29 -15.38 -7.72
C TYR A 248 5.97 -16.21 -8.98
N GLU A 249 6.92 -17.00 -9.49
CA GLU A 249 6.69 -17.93 -10.58
C GLU A 249 5.83 -19.12 -10.16
N THR A 250 6.12 -19.68 -8.99
CA THR A 250 5.35 -20.78 -8.39
C THR A 250 3.93 -20.34 -8.02
N LEU A 251 3.78 -19.16 -7.40
CA LEU A 251 2.45 -18.61 -7.08
C LEU A 251 1.60 -18.29 -8.32
N ALA A 252 2.24 -18.06 -9.47
CA ALA A 252 1.54 -17.83 -10.73
C ALA A 252 1.09 -19.15 -11.36
N SER A 253 1.95 -20.18 -11.34
CA SER A 253 1.64 -21.51 -11.89
C SER A 253 0.57 -22.26 -11.09
N SER A 254 0.53 -22.08 -9.77
CA SER A 254 -0.44 -22.72 -8.87
C SER A 254 -1.90 -22.29 -9.10
N THR A 255 -2.13 -21.18 -9.81
CA THR A 255 -3.47 -20.71 -10.22
C THR A 255 -4.15 -21.62 -11.23
N ARG A 256 -3.44 -22.58 -11.83
CA ARG A 256 -3.97 -23.46 -12.89
C ARG A 256 -4.41 -24.85 -12.41
N LEU A 257 -4.21 -25.20 -11.14
CA LEU A 257 -4.73 -26.45 -10.59
C LEU A 257 -6.07 -26.18 -9.90
N ASN A 258 -7.14 -26.62 -10.55
CA ASN A 258 -8.53 -26.75 -10.10
C ASN A 258 -8.87 -26.21 -8.70
N SER A 259 -9.86 -25.32 -8.64
CA SER A 259 -10.54 -24.77 -7.44
C SER A 259 -11.14 -25.81 -6.47
N SER A 260 -10.90 -27.10 -6.70
CA SER A 260 -11.30 -28.21 -5.85
C SER A 260 -10.18 -28.76 -4.98
N SER A 261 -8.96 -28.22 -5.05
CA SER A 261 -7.82 -28.68 -4.25
C SER A 261 -7.75 -27.91 -2.93
N THR A 262 -7.71 -28.62 -1.80
CA THR A 262 -7.56 -28.04 -0.46
C THR A 262 -6.10 -27.79 -0.07
N HIS A 263 -5.16 -27.98 -1.01
CA HIS A 263 -3.73 -27.77 -0.81
C HIS A 263 -3.37 -26.28 -0.77
N PRO A 264 -2.26 -25.90 -0.12
CA PRO A 264 -1.79 -24.52 -0.12
C PRO A 264 -1.55 -24.01 -1.54
N ARG A 265 -1.80 -22.70 -1.72
CA ARG A 265 -1.58 -21.99 -2.98
C ARG A 265 -0.11 -21.95 -3.39
N GLY A 266 0.80 -22.17 -2.45
CA GLY A 266 2.22 -22.37 -2.70
C GLY A 266 2.94 -22.72 -1.40
N SER A 267 3.91 -23.60 -1.50
CA SER A 267 4.72 -24.06 -0.37
C SER A 267 6.20 -23.89 -0.67
N PHE A 268 6.93 -23.26 0.25
CA PHE A 268 8.32 -22.88 0.05
C PHE A 268 9.17 -23.26 1.26
N LEU A 269 10.30 -23.93 1.03
CA LEU A 269 11.30 -24.19 2.08
C LEU A 269 12.49 -23.23 1.92
N LEU A 270 12.62 -22.28 2.84
CA LEU A 270 13.72 -21.31 2.89
C LEU A 270 14.87 -21.85 3.75
N LEU A 271 15.94 -22.30 3.09
CA LEU A 271 17.19 -22.76 3.72
C LEU A 271 18.22 -21.64 3.76
N GLY A 272 18.86 -21.40 4.89
CA GLY A 272 19.84 -20.31 5.02
C GLY A 272 20.28 -20.11 6.46
N GLN A 273 21.08 -19.09 6.76
CA GLN A 273 21.41 -18.79 8.16
C GLN A 273 20.30 -17.95 8.83
N SER A 274 20.18 -18.05 10.16
CA SER A 274 19.38 -17.08 10.92
C SER A 274 19.85 -15.64 10.66
N GLY A 275 18.89 -14.73 10.56
CA GLY A 275 19.17 -13.33 10.20
C GLY A 275 19.52 -13.08 8.72
N ALA A 276 19.41 -14.08 7.82
CA ALA A 276 19.61 -13.89 6.37
C ALA A 276 18.44 -13.18 5.66
N GLY A 277 17.31 -12.97 6.35
CA GLY A 277 16.12 -12.30 5.80
C GLY A 277 15.00 -13.24 5.33
N LYS A 278 14.98 -14.50 5.78
CA LYS A 278 13.94 -15.48 5.42
C LYS A 278 12.52 -15.00 5.79
N THR A 279 12.35 -14.54 7.04
CA THR A 279 11.09 -13.97 7.51
C THR A 279 10.77 -12.64 6.84
N GLU A 280 11.78 -11.87 6.46
CA GLU A 280 11.61 -10.60 5.74
C GLU A 280 11.10 -10.81 4.31
N ILE A 281 11.52 -11.90 3.65
CA ILE A 281 10.95 -12.33 2.36
C ILE A 281 9.47 -12.64 2.52
N ALA A 282 9.08 -13.43 3.52
CA ALA A 282 7.69 -13.75 3.79
C ALA A 282 6.85 -12.49 4.08
N LYS A 283 7.37 -11.56 4.88
CA LYS A 283 6.74 -10.25 5.17
C LYS A 283 6.58 -9.38 3.93
N ALA A 284 7.61 -9.33 3.07
CA ALA A 284 7.55 -8.59 1.83
C ALA A 284 6.55 -9.21 0.85
N VAL A 285 6.46 -10.55 0.78
CA VAL A 285 5.45 -11.25 -0.02
C VAL A 285 4.05 -10.98 0.54
N ALA A 286 3.83 -11.03 1.85
CA ALA A 286 2.55 -10.68 2.47
C ALA A 286 2.11 -9.25 2.08
N LYS A 287 3.05 -8.30 2.19
CA LYS A 287 2.82 -6.89 1.84
C LYS A 287 2.43 -6.70 0.37
N HIS A 288 3.06 -7.40 -0.57
CA HIS A 288 2.86 -7.10 -2.00
C HIS A 288 1.90 -8.05 -2.71
N TRP A 289 1.74 -9.27 -2.21
CA TRP A 289 0.78 -10.25 -2.75
C TRP A 289 -0.62 -10.05 -2.18
N TYR A 290 -0.74 -9.83 -0.87
CA TYR A 290 -2.02 -9.61 -0.18
C TYR A 290 -2.29 -8.15 0.20
N CYS A 291 -1.37 -7.21 -0.05
CA CYS A 291 -1.48 -5.81 0.39
C CYS A 291 -1.66 -5.65 1.91
N ASP A 292 -1.28 -6.65 2.71
CA ASP A 292 -1.49 -6.64 4.14
C ASP A 292 -0.45 -7.54 4.84
N VAL A 293 0.40 -6.92 5.65
CA VAL A 293 1.44 -7.62 6.43
C VAL A 293 0.83 -8.36 7.62
N SER A 294 -0.32 -7.93 8.14
CA SER A 294 -0.97 -8.56 9.30
C SER A 294 -1.52 -9.95 9.00
N ARG A 295 -1.59 -10.33 7.72
CA ARG A 295 -1.98 -11.68 7.26
C ARG A 295 -0.85 -12.71 7.38
N LEU A 296 0.34 -12.27 7.77
CA LEU A 296 1.46 -13.15 8.07
C LEU A 296 1.34 -13.67 9.51
N VAL A 297 1.30 -14.99 9.66
CA VAL A 297 1.24 -15.70 10.93
C VAL A 297 2.52 -16.50 11.09
N GLU A 298 3.31 -16.20 12.12
CA GLU A 298 4.52 -16.95 12.46
C GLU A 298 4.19 -18.01 13.53
N ILE A 299 4.52 -19.27 13.24
CA ILE A 299 4.36 -20.41 14.16
C ILE A 299 5.75 -21.02 14.35
N ASP A 300 6.30 -20.91 15.56
CA ASP A 300 7.51 -21.66 15.93
C ASP A 300 7.12 -23.13 16.13
N VAL A 301 7.63 -23.99 15.25
CA VAL A 301 7.27 -25.42 15.24
C VAL A 301 8.02 -26.17 16.35
N SER A 302 9.12 -25.62 16.86
CA SER A 302 9.93 -26.27 17.90
C SER A 302 9.20 -26.39 19.24
N ASP A 303 8.18 -25.56 19.47
CA ASP A 303 7.35 -25.60 20.68
C ASP A 303 6.16 -26.57 20.58
N LEU A 304 5.93 -27.19 19.41
CA LEU A 304 4.77 -28.04 19.18
C LEU A 304 5.06 -29.49 19.56
N ALA A 305 4.42 -29.93 20.64
CA ALA A 305 4.63 -31.28 21.19
C ALA A 305 4.18 -32.40 20.23
N ASN A 306 2.97 -32.28 19.68
CA ASN A 306 2.32 -33.36 18.91
C ASN A 306 1.56 -32.80 17.70
N GLU A 307 1.33 -33.67 16.72
CA GLU A 307 0.52 -33.43 15.53
C GLU A 307 -0.86 -32.77 15.83
N SER A 308 -1.58 -33.22 16.86
CA SER A 308 -2.91 -32.68 17.19
C SER A 308 -2.88 -31.19 17.57
N VAL A 309 -1.80 -30.75 18.24
CA VAL A 309 -1.59 -29.35 18.60
C VAL A 309 -1.26 -28.52 17.37
N PHE A 310 -0.46 -29.09 16.46
CA PHE A 310 -0.14 -28.47 15.18
C PHE A 310 -1.42 -28.22 14.34
N TRP A 311 -2.25 -29.25 14.16
CA TRP A 311 -3.50 -29.12 13.39
C TRP A 311 -4.48 -28.14 14.00
N ARG A 312 -4.63 -28.16 15.33
CA ARG A 312 -5.51 -27.22 16.01
C ARG A 312 -5.06 -25.79 15.80
N ARG A 313 -3.76 -25.52 15.95
CA ARG A 313 -3.20 -24.18 15.74
C ARG A 313 -3.33 -23.74 14.29
N LEU A 314 -3.05 -24.63 13.34
CA LEU A 314 -3.21 -24.34 11.92
C LEU A 314 -4.67 -24.03 11.57
N ARG A 315 -5.61 -24.84 12.07
CA ARG A 315 -7.06 -24.65 11.90
C ARG A 315 -7.51 -23.30 12.48
N GLU A 316 -7.17 -23.01 13.73
CA GLU A 316 -7.56 -21.77 14.41
C GLU A 316 -7.10 -20.52 13.64
N GLU A 317 -5.92 -20.56 13.01
CA GLU A 317 -5.39 -19.42 12.25
C GLU A 317 -6.01 -19.30 10.86
N VAL A 318 -6.25 -20.43 10.17
CA VAL A 318 -6.83 -20.46 8.83
C VAL A 318 -8.33 -20.18 8.84
N GLU A 319 -9.07 -20.68 9.84
CA GLU A 319 -10.50 -20.37 10.03
C GLU A 319 -10.72 -18.89 10.32
N LYS A 320 -9.80 -18.23 11.05
CA LYS A 320 -9.85 -16.77 11.24
C LYS A 320 -9.53 -16.03 9.95
N ARG A 321 -8.50 -16.46 9.21
CA ARG A 321 -7.97 -15.78 8.01
C ARG A 321 -7.59 -16.78 6.92
N PRO A 322 -8.52 -17.13 6.01
CA PRO A 322 -8.26 -18.12 4.96
C PRO A 322 -7.23 -17.65 3.94
N TYR A 323 -7.15 -16.33 3.70
CA TYR A 323 -6.09 -15.70 2.92
C TYR A 323 -4.97 -15.21 3.83
N SER A 324 -4.05 -16.12 4.15
CA SER A 324 -2.93 -15.87 5.06
C SER A 324 -1.61 -16.42 4.50
N ILE A 325 -0.51 -15.90 5.06
CA ILE A 325 0.82 -16.45 4.87
C ILE A 325 1.24 -17.09 6.20
N ILE A 326 1.48 -18.39 6.19
CA ILE A 326 1.87 -19.14 7.38
C ILE A 326 3.37 -19.40 7.31
N VAL A 327 4.12 -18.85 8.26
CA VAL A 327 5.56 -19.09 8.42
C VAL A 327 5.77 -20.11 9.52
N LEU A 328 6.25 -21.30 9.14
CA LEU A 328 6.63 -22.38 10.03
C LEU A 328 8.13 -22.24 10.35
N ASP A 329 8.44 -21.68 11.51
CA ASP A 329 9.83 -21.40 11.90
C ASP A 329 10.51 -22.60 12.55
N LYS A 330 11.81 -22.75 12.24
CA LYS A 330 12.70 -23.82 12.73
C LYS A 330 12.14 -25.22 12.53
N ILE A 331 11.70 -25.53 11.30
CA ILE A 331 11.17 -26.85 10.97
C ILE A 331 12.18 -27.98 11.24
N ASP A 332 13.49 -27.70 11.26
CA ASP A 332 14.53 -28.67 11.63
C ASP A 332 14.47 -29.14 13.09
N LYS A 333 13.79 -28.41 13.96
CA LYS A 333 13.58 -28.76 15.37
C LYS A 333 12.20 -29.36 15.63
N ALA A 334 11.38 -29.54 14.60
CA ALA A 334 10.05 -30.12 14.73
C ALA A 334 10.13 -31.58 15.20
N SER A 335 9.10 -32.02 15.94
CA SER A 335 8.96 -33.44 16.25
C SER A 335 8.60 -34.23 15.00
N GLU A 336 9.03 -35.50 14.92
CA GLU A 336 8.79 -36.36 13.76
C GLU A 336 7.28 -36.48 13.42
N SER A 337 6.41 -36.42 14.43
CA SER A 337 4.96 -36.41 14.24
C SER A 337 4.47 -35.19 13.46
N VAL A 338 5.02 -34.01 13.76
CA VAL A 338 4.65 -32.76 13.08
C VAL A 338 5.24 -32.71 11.68
N THR A 339 6.48 -33.19 11.50
CA THR A 339 7.12 -33.28 10.17
C THR A 339 6.35 -34.19 9.23
N ARG A 340 5.85 -35.35 9.72
CA ARG A 340 5.00 -36.25 8.94
C ARG A 340 3.68 -35.60 8.56
N ALA A 341 2.99 -34.98 9.54
CA ALA A 341 1.74 -34.28 9.30
C ALA A 341 1.90 -33.15 8.26
N LEU A 342 3.03 -32.43 8.29
CA LEU A 342 3.37 -31.43 7.28
C LEU A 342 3.53 -32.04 5.89
N GLY A 343 4.24 -33.17 5.77
CA GLY A 343 4.35 -33.89 4.51
C GLY A 343 2.98 -34.26 3.92
N ASP A 344 2.05 -34.71 4.76
CA ASP A 344 0.70 -35.08 4.34
C ASP A 344 -0.14 -33.88 3.87
N VAL A 345 0.04 -32.70 4.47
CA VAL A 345 -0.62 -31.44 4.03
C VAL A 345 -0.15 -31.02 2.64
N LEU A 346 1.17 -31.10 2.44
CA LEU A 346 1.85 -30.57 1.28
C LEU A 346 1.74 -31.52 0.08
N SER A 347 1.69 -32.83 0.34
CA SER A 347 1.62 -33.86 -0.69
C SER A 347 0.31 -33.80 -1.46
N LYS A 348 0.40 -33.63 -2.79
CA LYS A 348 -0.75 -33.64 -3.72
C LYS A 348 -1.26 -35.06 -4.01
N GLU A 349 -0.48 -36.09 -3.66
CA GLU A 349 -0.76 -37.50 -3.98
C GLU A 349 -1.54 -38.22 -2.86
N VAL A 350 -1.51 -37.70 -1.64
CA VAL A 350 -2.17 -38.33 -0.48
C VAL A 350 -3.59 -37.78 -0.32
N PRO A 351 -4.65 -38.60 -0.53
CA PRO A 351 -6.00 -38.20 -0.15
C PRO A 351 -6.06 -38.07 1.38
N ARG A 352 -6.36 -36.85 1.85
CA ARG A 352 -6.34 -36.46 3.27
C ARG A 352 -7.08 -37.44 4.19
N PRO A 353 -6.51 -37.76 5.38
CA PRO A 353 -7.29 -38.15 6.54
C PRO A 353 -7.33 -37.07 7.67
N SER A 354 -8.55 -36.77 8.14
CA SER A 354 -8.97 -36.26 9.47
C SER A 354 -8.78 -34.79 9.91
N SER A 355 -7.96 -33.94 9.28
CA SER A 355 -7.93 -32.50 9.61
C SER A 355 -8.65 -31.69 8.53
N ASP A 356 -9.93 -31.43 8.75
CA ASP A 356 -10.84 -30.62 7.93
C ASP A 356 -10.42 -29.13 7.82
N VAL A 357 -9.19 -28.82 7.36
CA VAL A 357 -8.65 -27.46 7.25
C VAL A 357 -8.41 -27.10 5.79
N ASP A 358 -9.13 -26.11 5.27
CA ASP A 358 -8.99 -25.68 3.87
C ASP A 358 -7.81 -24.70 3.72
N LEU A 359 -6.74 -25.13 3.04
CA LEU A 359 -5.53 -24.33 2.83
C LEU A 359 -5.47 -23.71 1.43
N SER A 360 -6.51 -23.88 0.60
CA SER A 360 -6.56 -23.43 -0.81
C SER A 360 -6.11 -21.98 -1.04
N ASN A 361 -6.37 -21.10 -0.08
CA ASN A 361 -6.05 -19.67 -0.14
C ASN A 361 -4.82 -19.25 0.68
N THR A 362 -4.09 -20.21 1.24
CA THR A 362 -2.92 -19.97 2.10
C THR A 362 -1.60 -20.16 1.36
N ILE A 363 -0.57 -19.42 1.76
CA ILE A 363 0.81 -19.64 1.30
C ILE A 363 1.63 -20.09 2.51
N ILE A 364 2.40 -21.17 2.36
CA ILE A 364 3.22 -21.72 3.45
C ILE A 364 4.69 -21.44 3.16
N PHE A 365 5.36 -20.75 4.09
CA PHE A 365 6.82 -20.66 4.13
C PHE A 365 7.33 -21.50 5.30
N MET A 366 8.33 -22.32 5.06
CA MET A 366 9.06 -23.04 6.09
C MET A 366 10.46 -22.46 6.17
N THR A 367 10.97 -22.20 7.37
CA THR A 367 12.33 -21.69 7.57
C THR A 367 13.17 -22.69 8.36
N SER A 368 14.36 -23.00 7.84
CA SER A 368 15.30 -23.88 8.51
C SER A 368 16.74 -23.40 8.39
N ASP A 369 17.51 -23.53 9.46
CA ASP A 369 18.92 -23.16 9.50
C ASP A 369 19.87 -24.27 9.01
N VAL A 370 19.31 -25.41 8.62
CA VAL A 370 20.06 -26.57 8.14
C VAL A 370 20.79 -26.26 6.83
N GLY A 371 22.06 -26.69 6.75
CA GLY A 371 22.88 -26.51 5.56
C GLY A 371 23.45 -25.10 5.38
N SER A 372 23.27 -24.21 6.36
CA SER A 372 23.76 -22.83 6.31
C SER A 372 25.30 -22.71 6.23
N ASP A 373 26.04 -23.58 6.92
CA ASP A 373 27.51 -23.62 6.85
C ASP A 373 28.02 -24.04 5.45
N GLN A 374 27.23 -24.84 4.76
CA GLN A 374 27.54 -25.46 3.47
C GLN A 374 27.25 -24.50 2.33
N LEU A 375 26.27 -23.60 2.53
CA LEU A 375 26.02 -22.45 1.65
C LEU A 375 27.18 -21.45 1.63
N ARG A 376 27.95 -21.34 2.72
CA ARG A 376 29.15 -20.46 2.78
C ARG A 376 30.35 -21.01 2.01
N LEU A 377 30.35 -22.31 1.70
CA LEU A 377 31.45 -22.96 0.99
C LEU A 377 31.30 -22.79 -0.53
N PHE A 378 31.71 -21.62 -1.04
CA PHE A 378 31.87 -21.44 -2.49
C PHE A 378 33.24 -21.94 -2.97
N CYS A 379 33.26 -22.64 -4.11
CA CYS A 379 34.49 -22.90 -4.85
C CYS A 379 35.15 -21.55 -5.23
N LYS A 380 36.33 -21.25 -4.69
CA LYS A 380 37.17 -20.10 -5.13
C LYS A 380 37.75 -20.29 -6.56
N CYS A 381 37.31 -21.34 -7.23
CA CYS A 381 37.78 -21.82 -8.52
C CYS A 381 37.42 -20.86 -9.66
N HIS A 382 36.32 -20.10 -9.51
CA HIS A 382 35.93 -19.00 -10.40
C HIS A 382 36.90 -17.81 -10.43
N ARG A 383 37.95 -17.80 -9.60
CA ARG A 383 39.00 -16.76 -9.59
C ARG A 383 40.34 -17.28 -10.12
N LYS A 384 40.40 -18.53 -10.58
CA LYS A 384 41.64 -19.12 -11.10
C LYS A 384 41.91 -18.70 -12.55
N ASP A 385 40.86 -18.56 -13.37
CA ASP A 385 40.95 -18.21 -14.80
C ASP A 385 39.94 -17.11 -15.16
N GLU A 386 40.26 -16.23 -16.11
CA GLU A 386 39.36 -15.14 -16.56
C GLU A 386 38.06 -15.66 -17.18
N ASP A 387 38.09 -16.79 -17.88
CA ASP A 387 36.91 -17.35 -18.57
C ASP A 387 35.92 -18.03 -17.61
N THR A 388 36.44 -18.69 -16.57
CA THR A 388 35.60 -19.24 -15.49
C THR A 388 34.98 -18.14 -14.65
N HIS A 389 35.70 -17.02 -14.49
CA HIS A 389 35.18 -15.81 -13.84
C HIS A 389 34.02 -15.19 -14.62
N LYS A 390 34.16 -15.05 -15.95
CA LYS A 390 33.10 -14.54 -16.83
C LYS A 390 31.87 -15.47 -16.85
N MET A 391 32.06 -16.79 -16.90
CA MET A 391 30.95 -17.75 -16.83
C MET A 391 30.19 -17.70 -15.50
N PHE A 392 30.89 -17.57 -14.37
CA PHE A 392 30.27 -17.39 -13.06
C PHE A 392 29.47 -16.08 -12.97
N LEU A 393 30.00 -14.98 -13.52
CA LEU A 393 29.31 -13.69 -13.56
C LEU A 393 28.05 -13.70 -14.44
N LEU A 394 28.06 -14.47 -15.53
CA LEU A 394 26.92 -14.61 -16.45
C LEU A 394 25.77 -15.43 -15.84
N ASN A 395 26.07 -16.56 -15.21
CA ASN A 395 25.07 -17.37 -14.52
C ASN A 395 25.72 -18.25 -13.44
N PRO A 396 25.69 -17.80 -12.16
CA PRO A 396 26.34 -18.50 -11.06
C PRO A 396 25.84 -19.94 -10.88
N VAL A 397 24.54 -20.15 -11.13
CA VAL A 397 23.86 -21.43 -10.93
C VAL A 397 24.25 -22.43 -12.02
N LYS A 398 24.30 -21.99 -13.29
CA LYS A 398 24.73 -22.84 -14.40
C LYS A 398 26.21 -23.23 -14.26
N PHE A 399 27.05 -22.27 -13.84
CA PHE A 399 28.47 -22.52 -13.56
C PHE A 399 28.67 -23.55 -12.44
N LEU A 400 27.96 -23.42 -11.31
CA LEU A 400 28.03 -24.38 -10.20
C LEU A 400 27.62 -25.80 -10.62
N LYS A 401 26.67 -25.93 -11.57
CA LYS A 401 26.25 -27.23 -12.13
C LYS A 401 27.27 -27.85 -13.10
N THR A 402 28.07 -27.04 -13.81
CA THR A 402 29.00 -27.53 -14.85
C THR A 402 30.46 -27.61 -14.38
N HIS A 403 30.79 -27.08 -13.20
CA HIS A 403 32.18 -26.92 -12.75
C HIS A 403 32.70 -28.15 -11.98
N ASP A 404 33.66 -28.86 -12.57
CA ASP A 404 34.34 -30.00 -11.95
C ASP A 404 35.43 -29.53 -10.95
N CYS A 405 35.16 -29.64 -9.65
CA CYS A 405 36.15 -29.38 -8.58
C CYS A 405 36.13 -30.46 -7.51
N THR A 406 37.16 -30.50 -6.66
CA THR A 406 37.19 -31.33 -5.43
C THR A 406 36.09 -30.96 -4.43
N LEU A 407 35.46 -29.79 -4.60
CA LEU A 407 34.25 -29.35 -3.92
C LEU A 407 32.97 -29.78 -4.68
N LYS A 408 32.98 -30.86 -5.48
CA LYS A 408 31.75 -31.49 -6.00
C LYS A 408 30.73 -31.66 -4.87
N GLY A 409 29.54 -31.09 -5.05
CA GLY A 409 28.49 -31.00 -4.04
C GLY A 409 28.54 -29.79 -3.09
N SER A 410 29.49 -28.85 -3.16
CA SER A 410 29.46 -27.66 -2.29
C SER A 410 28.36 -26.67 -2.65
N GLY A 411 27.82 -25.93 -1.67
CA GLY A 411 26.73 -24.98 -1.87
C GLY A 411 25.35 -25.64 -1.70
N PRO A 412 24.36 -25.33 -2.56
CA PRO A 412 22.97 -25.75 -2.37
C PRO A 412 22.79 -27.28 -2.40
N GLU A 413 23.60 -28.03 -3.15
CA GLU A 413 23.50 -29.51 -3.19
C GLU A 413 23.84 -30.18 -1.85
N ARG A 414 24.92 -29.77 -1.17
CA ARG A 414 25.23 -30.26 0.18
C ARG A 414 24.21 -29.79 1.21
N ALA A 415 23.72 -28.56 1.07
CA ALA A 415 22.66 -28.06 1.94
C ALA A 415 21.39 -28.91 1.79
N LEU A 416 21.02 -29.32 0.56
CA LEU A 416 19.91 -30.27 0.31
C LEU A 416 20.16 -31.66 0.89
N ILE A 417 21.38 -32.21 0.74
CA ILE A 417 21.71 -33.51 1.32
C ILE A 417 21.58 -33.47 2.85
N GLN A 418 22.02 -32.38 3.47
CA GLN A 418 21.90 -32.19 4.91
C GLN A 418 20.45 -31.97 5.34
N ALA A 419 19.69 -31.17 4.58
CA ALA A 419 18.25 -30.99 4.79
C ALA A 419 17.52 -32.33 4.70
N ARG A 420 17.83 -33.18 3.72
CA ARG A 420 17.21 -34.51 3.54
C ARG A 420 17.48 -35.46 4.70
N LYS A 421 18.60 -35.29 5.41
CA LYS A 421 18.90 -36.06 6.63
C LYS A 421 18.08 -35.62 7.84
N VAL A 422 17.70 -34.35 7.92
CA VAL A 422 17.05 -33.76 9.09
C VAL A 422 15.53 -33.69 8.92
N LEU A 423 15.05 -33.25 7.75
CA LEU A 423 13.64 -32.93 7.47
C LEU A 423 12.84 -34.10 6.88
N SER A 424 13.45 -35.29 6.75
CA SER A 424 12.92 -36.44 6.02
C SER A 424 12.74 -36.18 4.51
N GLY A 425 12.74 -37.25 3.70
CA GLY A 425 12.54 -37.14 2.25
C GLY A 425 11.16 -36.63 1.88
N ASP A 426 10.13 -37.08 2.61
CA ASP A 426 8.72 -36.85 2.31
C ASP A 426 8.33 -35.37 2.34
N VAL A 427 8.89 -34.58 3.26
CA VAL A 427 8.65 -33.13 3.30
C VAL A 427 9.34 -32.43 2.13
N LEU A 428 10.58 -32.80 1.80
CA LEU A 428 11.30 -32.16 0.70
C LEU A 428 10.66 -32.45 -0.66
N ASP A 429 10.14 -33.65 -0.83
CA ASP A 429 9.52 -34.07 -2.10
C ASP A 429 8.06 -33.55 -2.22
N SER A 430 7.44 -33.11 -1.12
CA SER A 430 6.07 -32.55 -1.11
C SER A 430 6.01 -31.01 -1.21
N VAL A 431 7.10 -30.30 -0.90
CA VAL A 431 7.20 -28.85 -1.05
C VAL A 431 7.30 -28.47 -2.54
N ASP A 432 6.63 -27.39 -2.95
CA ASP A 432 6.67 -26.93 -4.35
C ASP A 432 8.08 -26.46 -4.76
N GLU A 433 8.74 -25.66 -3.91
CA GLU A 433 10.11 -25.16 -4.18
C GLU A 433 11.00 -25.08 -2.93
N VAL A 434 12.26 -25.49 -3.07
CA VAL A 434 13.31 -25.35 -2.04
C VAL A 434 14.25 -24.21 -2.43
N LEU A 435 14.27 -23.16 -1.62
CA LEU A 435 14.92 -21.90 -1.91
C LEU A 435 16.07 -21.64 -0.94
N PHE A 436 17.23 -21.25 -1.48
CA PHE A 436 18.41 -20.95 -0.68
C PHE A 436 18.54 -19.44 -0.47
N VAL A 437 18.44 -19.02 0.79
CA VAL A 437 18.61 -17.63 1.21
C VAL A 437 20.03 -17.46 1.73
N ASP A 438 20.89 -16.95 0.85
CA ASP A 438 22.31 -16.74 1.16
C ASP A 438 22.50 -15.45 1.98
N GLN A 439 23.21 -15.53 3.10
CA GLN A 439 23.57 -14.37 3.89
C GLN A 439 24.85 -13.74 3.32
N ARG A 440 24.70 -12.99 2.23
CA ARG A 440 25.80 -12.19 1.68
C ARG A 440 25.81 -10.82 2.33
N PHE A 441 26.76 -10.61 3.24
CA PHE A 441 27.09 -9.28 3.79
C PHE A 441 27.82 -8.39 2.77
N VAL A 442 27.45 -8.46 1.49
CA VAL A 442 28.10 -7.67 0.43
C VAL A 442 27.55 -6.23 0.42
N ASN A 443 26.33 -6.03 0.93
CA ASN A 443 25.62 -4.75 0.79
C ASN A 443 24.90 -4.28 2.07
N ASP A 444 25.52 -4.51 3.22
CA ASP A 444 25.00 -4.16 4.55
C ASP A 444 24.59 -2.68 4.65
N LYS A 445 25.32 -1.80 3.94
CA LYS A 445 25.01 -0.37 3.85
C LYS A 445 23.60 -0.12 3.33
N ASN A 446 23.20 -0.80 2.26
CA ASN A 446 21.88 -0.60 1.65
C ASN A 446 20.78 -1.19 2.52
N VAL A 447 21.03 -2.31 3.21
CA VAL A 447 20.11 -2.86 4.20
C VAL A 447 19.90 -1.86 5.35
N CYS A 448 21.00 -1.31 5.89
CA CYS A 448 20.95 -0.26 6.91
C CYS A 448 20.16 0.96 6.43
N ARG A 449 20.35 1.41 5.18
CA ARG A 449 19.57 2.50 4.58
C ARG A 449 18.09 2.20 4.58
N VAL A 450 17.66 1.05 4.07
CA VAL A 450 16.23 0.66 4.04
C VAL A 450 15.64 0.63 5.46
N LEU A 451 16.33 0.02 6.43
CA LEU A 451 15.86 -0.06 7.81
C LEU A 451 15.81 1.31 8.50
N LEU A 452 16.79 2.17 8.25
CA LEU A 452 16.81 3.54 8.76
C LEU A 452 15.61 4.34 8.23
N ARG A 453 15.30 4.22 6.93
CA ARG A 453 14.11 4.85 6.34
C ARG A 453 12.83 4.40 7.05
N GLU A 454 12.68 3.11 7.29
CA GLU A 454 11.51 2.53 7.96
C GLU A 454 11.39 3.04 9.42
N ILE A 455 12.48 2.99 10.18
CA ILE A 455 12.52 3.44 11.59
C ILE A 455 12.16 4.93 11.70
N VAL A 456 12.74 5.77 10.86
CA VAL A 456 12.46 7.21 10.90
C VAL A 456 11.02 7.51 10.54
N ARG A 457 10.47 6.80 9.54
CA ARG A 457 9.05 6.90 9.16
C ARG A 457 8.12 6.45 10.28
N GLU A 458 8.47 5.37 11.00
CA GLU A 458 7.71 4.86 12.14
C GLU A 458 7.69 5.85 13.32
N ILE A 459 8.81 6.54 13.61
CA ILE A 459 8.93 7.40 14.80
C ILE A 459 8.48 8.86 14.52
N TYR A 460 8.93 9.46 13.42
CA TYR A 460 8.75 10.88 13.13
C TYR A 460 7.74 11.15 12.00
N GLY A 461 7.18 10.11 11.39
CA GLY A 461 6.31 10.22 10.22
C GLY A 461 7.04 10.88 9.05
N GLN A 462 6.33 11.75 8.33
CA GLN A 462 6.84 12.43 7.13
C GLN A 462 7.59 13.73 7.43
N ARG A 463 7.86 14.04 8.70
CA ARG A 463 8.38 15.35 9.09
C ARG A 463 9.90 15.48 8.93
N LEU A 464 10.58 14.34 8.81
CA LEU A 464 12.03 14.26 8.91
C LEU A 464 12.62 13.37 7.81
N VAL A 465 13.57 13.90 7.06
CA VAL A 465 14.37 13.10 6.11
C VAL A 465 15.77 12.94 6.70
N VAL A 466 16.24 11.69 6.83
CA VAL A 466 17.57 11.41 7.37
C VAL A 466 18.45 10.82 6.28
N HIS A 467 19.55 11.51 6.00
CA HIS A 467 20.63 11.00 5.18
C HIS A 467 21.80 10.57 6.06
N VAL A 468 22.30 9.35 5.85
CA VAL A 468 23.46 8.82 6.56
C VAL A 468 24.58 8.57 5.56
N SER A 469 25.74 9.18 5.82
CA SER A 469 26.91 9.06 4.96
C SER A 469 27.42 7.62 4.89
N ASP A 470 28.13 7.30 3.81
CA ASP A 470 28.74 5.99 3.62
C ASP A 470 29.73 5.63 4.76
N ARG A 471 30.41 6.63 5.32
CA ARG A 471 31.36 6.49 6.44
C ARG A 471 30.65 6.18 7.75
N ALA A 472 29.52 6.84 8.01
CA ALA A 472 28.70 6.56 9.19
C ALA A 472 28.06 5.17 9.10
N LEU A 473 27.60 4.76 7.92
CA LEU A 473 27.10 3.41 7.68
C LEU A 473 28.19 2.35 7.88
N ASP A 474 29.40 2.57 7.38
CA ASP A 474 30.54 1.67 7.61
C ASP A 474 30.86 1.50 9.10
N PHE A 475 30.76 2.59 9.88
CA PHE A 475 30.95 2.53 11.32
C PHE A 475 29.89 1.66 12.01
N LEU A 476 28.61 1.81 11.64
CA LEU A 476 27.53 0.99 12.18
C LEU A 476 27.70 -0.49 11.85
N VAL A 477 27.97 -0.79 10.58
CA VAL A 477 28.16 -2.16 10.10
C VAL A 477 29.35 -2.83 10.81
N ASN A 478 30.47 -2.11 10.97
CA ASN A 478 31.63 -2.65 11.67
C ASN A 478 31.35 -2.94 13.15
N LYS A 479 30.60 -2.06 13.83
CA LYS A 479 30.18 -2.28 15.22
C LYS A 479 29.31 -3.54 15.36
N ILE A 480 28.44 -3.80 14.38
CA ILE A 480 27.60 -5.00 14.35
C ILE A 480 28.45 -6.25 14.10
N ARG A 481 29.41 -6.21 13.16
CA ARG A 481 30.31 -7.34 12.87
C ARG A 481 31.15 -7.76 14.09
N THR A 482 31.47 -6.81 14.97
CA THR A 482 32.19 -7.13 16.23
C THR A 482 31.30 -7.82 17.27
N GLN A 483 29.98 -7.68 17.20
CA GLN A 483 29.03 -8.40 18.04
C GLN A 483 28.67 -9.70 17.33
N VAL A 484 29.37 -10.80 17.66
CA VAL A 484 29.05 -12.13 17.16
C VAL A 484 27.60 -12.47 17.53
N CYS A 485 26.68 -12.45 16.57
CA CYS A 485 25.28 -12.77 16.82
C CYS A 485 24.67 -13.55 15.67
N GLU A 486 24.12 -14.71 16.01
CA GLU A 486 23.28 -15.56 15.16
C GLU A 486 21.99 -14.82 14.70
N GLU A 487 21.67 -13.68 15.30
CA GLU A 487 20.51 -12.83 14.98
C GLU A 487 20.88 -11.43 14.47
N ALA A 488 21.86 -11.33 13.57
CA ALA A 488 22.40 -10.06 13.07
C ALA A 488 21.34 -9.02 12.65
N GLY A 489 20.22 -9.45 12.04
CA GLY A 489 19.15 -8.55 11.61
C GLY A 489 18.32 -7.93 12.74
N LYS A 490 17.97 -8.70 13.78
CA LYS A 490 17.22 -8.18 14.94
C LYS A 490 18.08 -7.23 15.76
N VAL A 491 19.35 -7.59 15.94
CA VAL A 491 20.35 -6.76 16.61
C VAL A 491 20.57 -5.47 15.84
N LEU A 492 20.66 -5.53 14.50
CA LEU A 492 20.75 -4.35 13.64
C LEU A 492 19.57 -3.41 13.86
N LYS A 493 18.31 -3.88 13.81
CA LYS A 493 17.14 -3.00 14.04
C LYS A 493 17.17 -2.38 15.45
N LYS A 494 17.49 -3.17 16.49
CA LYS A 494 17.57 -2.68 17.87
C LYS A 494 18.67 -1.62 18.05
N MET A 495 19.86 -1.86 17.51
CA MET A 495 20.98 -0.93 17.59
C MET A 495 20.72 0.35 16.78
N LEU A 496 20.06 0.24 15.62
CA LEU A 496 19.64 1.40 14.85
C LEU A 496 18.61 2.21 15.64
N LEU A 497 17.62 1.58 16.27
CA LEU A 497 16.65 2.28 17.12
C LEU A 497 17.33 3.02 18.27
N GLU A 498 18.19 2.35 19.03
CA GLU A 498 18.92 2.95 20.16
C GLU A 498 19.79 4.14 19.73
N GLN A 499 20.43 4.05 18.56
CA GLN A 499 21.31 5.13 18.07
C GLN A 499 20.52 6.25 17.37
N VAL A 500 19.53 5.94 16.54
CA VAL A 500 18.71 6.94 15.83
C VAL A 500 17.93 7.81 16.81
N ILE A 501 17.38 7.23 17.88
CA ILE A 501 16.70 8.01 18.93
C ILE A 501 17.68 8.99 19.59
N GLN A 502 18.93 8.56 19.84
CA GLN A 502 19.95 9.46 20.38
C GLN A 502 20.39 10.53 19.39
N TRP A 503 20.33 10.25 18.08
CA TRP A 503 20.72 11.16 17.02
C TRP A 503 19.71 12.28 16.78
N LEU A 504 18.46 12.06 17.15
CA LEU A 504 17.37 12.98 16.81
C LEU A 504 17.01 13.86 18.00
N PRO A 505 17.10 15.20 17.86
CA PRO A 505 16.83 16.10 18.96
C PRO A 505 15.37 15.99 19.39
N ALA A 506 15.10 16.06 20.70
CA ALA A 506 13.75 16.11 21.28
C ALA A 506 12.97 17.41 20.94
N ARG A 507 13.37 18.15 19.90
CA ARG A 507 12.79 19.45 19.53
C ARG A 507 11.40 19.26 18.92
N GLN A 508 10.45 20.03 19.41
CA GLN A 508 9.02 19.95 19.05
C GLN A 508 8.70 20.47 17.62
N ASN A 509 9.62 21.21 16.97
CA ASN A 509 9.40 21.80 15.65
C ASN A 509 10.37 21.25 14.59
N LEU A 510 10.25 19.97 14.26
CA LEU A 510 10.98 19.32 13.17
C LEU A 510 10.05 19.14 11.97
N ASN A 511 9.61 20.21 11.31
CA ASN A 511 8.87 20.09 10.04
C ASN A 511 9.83 20.29 8.87
N ASN A 512 9.87 19.31 7.96
CA ASN A 512 10.63 19.34 6.71
C ASN A 512 12.14 19.55 6.87
N VAL A 513 12.73 19.00 7.93
CA VAL A 513 14.18 19.08 8.20
C VAL A 513 14.91 17.90 7.55
N VAL A 514 16.03 18.19 6.89
CA VAL A 514 16.97 17.17 6.45
C VAL A 514 18.09 17.07 7.48
N VAL A 515 18.29 15.87 8.02
CA VAL A 515 19.38 15.57 8.95
C VAL A 515 20.44 14.79 8.21
N TYR A 516 21.64 15.35 8.12
CA TYR A 516 22.80 14.64 7.63
C TYR A 516 23.60 14.11 8.80
N VAL A 517 23.86 12.81 8.75
CA VAL A 517 24.58 12.06 9.76
C VAL A 517 25.90 11.63 9.14
N ASP A 518 27.00 12.18 9.63
CA ASP A 518 28.34 11.83 9.18
C ASP A 518 29.23 11.45 10.38
N LYS A 519 30.33 10.74 10.14
CA LYS A 519 31.30 10.39 11.17
C LYS A 519 32.27 11.54 11.37
N HIS A 520 32.45 12.01 12.61
CA HIS A 520 33.46 13.01 12.90
C HIS A 520 34.86 12.41 12.77
N ASP A 521 35.73 13.06 11.99
CA ASP A 521 37.10 12.60 11.75
C ASP A 521 37.83 12.35 13.09
N GLY A 522 38.40 11.15 13.24
CA GLY A 522 39.20 10.75 14.40
C GLY A 522 38.45 10.33 15.67
N THR A 523 37.12 10.35 15.72
CA THR A 523 36.36 9.94 16.92
C THR A 523 35.39 8.78 16.67
N THR A 524 34.93 8.13 17.75
CA THR A 524 33.81 7.17 17.74
C THR A 524 32.43 7.87 17.78
N LYS A 525 32.41 9.20 17.68
CA LYS A 525 31.19 10.02 17.74
C LYS A 525 30.73 10.39 16.33
N VAL A 526 29.42 10.46 16.18
CA VAL A 526 28.73 10.84 14.95
C VAL A 526 28.46 12.35 15.00
N SER A 527 28.74 13.06 13.92
CA SER A 527 28.42 14.47 13.72
C SER A 527 27.08 14.64 13.02
N PHE A 528 26.34 15.69 13.39
CA PHE A 528 25.04 16.01 12.84
C PHE A 528 25.09 17.38 12.18
N SER A 529 24.55 17.48 10.96
CA SER A 529 24.20 18.77 10.38
C SER A 529 22.71 18.80 10.04
N PHE A 530 22.05 19.87 10.47
CA PHE A 530 20.64 20.09 10.25
C PHE A 530 20.50 21.14 9.16
N HIS A 531 19.89 20.75 8.04
CA HIS A 531 19.56 21.69 6.99
C HIS A 531 18.05 21.88 6.97
N SER A 532 17.63 23.10 7.30
CA SER A 532 16.26 23.53 7.04
C SER A 532 16.04 23.72 5.54
N HIS A 533 14.80 23.61 5.09
CA HIS A 533 14.37 23.76 3.69
C HIS A 533 14.97 24.97 2.96
N LYS A 534 15.16 26.09 3.68
CA LYS A 534 15.69 27.34 3.11
C LYS A 534 17.21 27.32 2.89
N GLN A 535 17.93 26.34 3.43
CA GLN A 535 19.40 26.32 3.48
C GLN A 535 20.05 25.15 2.71
N SER A 536 19.34 24.08 2.35
CA SER A 536 19.93 23.04 1.48
C SER A 536 20.06 23.58 0.07
N VAL A 537 21.27 23.71 -0.46
CA VAL A 537 21.53 24.28 -1.80
C VAL A 537 20.89 23.41 -2.91
N ASP A 538 20.58 22.15 -2.62
CA ASP A 538 20.36 21.11 -3.64
C ASP A 538 18.91 20.62 -3.80
N ASP A 539 17.95 21.17 -3.05
CA ASP A 539 16.53 20.78 -3.14
C ASP A 539 15.79 21.57 -4.25
N TRP A 540 16.36 21.61 -5.46
CA TRP A 540 15.90 22.49 -6.55
C TRP A 540 14.45 22.23 -6.97
N TYR A 541 14.00 20.97 -6.93
CA TYR A 541 12.65 20.57 -7.31
C TYR A 541 11.61 21.18 -6.36
N PHE A 542 11.85 21.09 -5.06
CA PHE A 542 10.96 21.66 -4.05
C PHE A 542 11.11 23.18 -3.98
N LYS A 543 12.34 23.72 -4.07
CA LYS A 543 12.59 25.18 -4.14
C LYS A 543 11.86 25.89 -5.28
N LEU A 544 11.83 25.29 -6.46
CA LEU A 544 11.08 25.85 -7.61
C LEU A 544 9.57 25.91 -7.35
N LYS A 545 9.10 25.08 -6.41
CA LYS A 545 7.71 24.92 -6.00
C LYS A 545 7.46 25.43 -4.57
N ASP A 546 8.41 26.14 -3.95
CA ASP A 546 8.31 26.60 -2.56
C ASP A 546 7.05 27.46 -2.37
N GLY A 547 6.21 27.07 -1.41
CA GLY A 547 4.93 27.73 -1.14
C GLY A 547 3.84 27.50 -2.19
N THR A 548 4.15 26.95 -3.38
CA THR A 548 3.13 26.62 -4.39
C THR A 548 2.33 25.40 -3.98
N PHE A 549 2.98 24.37 -3.43
CA PHE A 549 2.31 23.18 -2.92
C PHE A 549 1.40 23.52 -1.73
N ASP A 550 1.94 24.19 -0.71
CA ASP A 550 1.17 24.55 0.48
C ASP A 550 0.00 25.48 0.15
N ARG A 551 0.19 26.46 -0.75
CA ARG A 551 -0.88 27.36 -1.21
C ARG A 551 -1.94 26.60 -2.02
N LEU A 552 -1.52 25.72 -2.93
CA LEU A 552 -2.43 24.90 -3.72
C LEU A 552 -3.24 23.96 -2.81
N MET A 553 -2.59 23.29 -1.86
CA MET A 553 -3.26 22.40 -0.91
C MET A 553 -4.19 23.15 0.04
N ALA A 554 -3.82 24.34 0.52
CA ALA A 554 -4.69 25.20 1.31
C ALA A 554 -5.94 25.64 0.51
N ASN A 555 -5.74 26.06 -0.75
CA ASN A 555 -6.85 26.42 -1.65
C ASN A 555 -7.76 25.22 -1.95
N LEU A 556 -7.19 24.03 -2.18
CA LEU A 556 -7.96 22.80 -2.38
C LEU A 556 -8.77 22.43 -1.13
N ARG A 557 -8.13 22.43 0.04
CA ARG A 557 -8.79 22.15 1.32
C ARG A 557 -9.96 23.10 1.54
N ALA A 558 -9.74 24.41 1.35
CA ALA A 558 -10.81 25.39 1.45
C ALA A 558 -11.97 25.05 0.51
N LYS A 559 -11.71 24.75 -0.78
CA LYS A 559 -12.77 24.36 -1.73
C LYS A 559 -13.50 23.05 -1.34
N VAL A 560 -12.79 22.09 -0.74
CA VAL A 560 -13.37 20.80 -0.32
C VAL A 560 -14.21 20.93 0.96
N GLU A 561 -13.74 21.66 1.98
CA GLU A 561 -14.48 21.94 3.22
C GLU A 561 -15.78 22.67 2.91
N SER A 562 -15.65 23.71 2.08
CA SER A 562 -16.74 24.38 1.43
C SER A 562 -17.71 23.35 0.81
N SER A 563 -17.23 22.33 0.09
CA SER A 563 -18.12 21.48 -0.75
C SER A 563 -18.92 20.53 0.11
N CYS A 564 -18.26 20.01 1.13
CA CYS A 564 -18.89 19.26 2.20
C CYS A 564 -20.02 20.06 2.86
N ARG A 565 -19.80 21.36 3.11
CA ARG A 565 -20.81 22.22 3.72
C ARG A 565 -22.07 22.36 2.87
N ILE A 566 -21.93 22.51 1.55
CA ILE A 566 -23.07 22.55 0.62
C ILE A 566 -23.82 21.21 0.64
N PHE A 567 -23.11 20.08 0.66
CA PHE A 567 -23.73 18.76 0.70
C PHE A 567 -24.50 18.50 2.00
N GLU A 568 -23.95 18.91 3.16
CA GLU A 568 -24.63 18.83 4.46
C GLU A 568 -25.94 19.62 4.45
N LEU A 569 -25.85 20.87 4.02
CA LEU A 569 -26.99 21.77 3.95
C LEU A 569 -28.08 21.26 2.99
N ARG A 570 -27.69 20.69 1.85
CA ARG A 570 -28.64 20.00 0.94
C ARG A 570 -29.34 18.85 1.64
N SER A 571 -28.60 18.02 2.39
CA SER A 571 -29.19 16.89 3.12
C SER A 571 -30.18 17.36 4.19
N GLU A 572 -29.85 18.44 4.91
CA GLU A 572 -30.75 19.09 5.87
C GLU A 572 -32.01 19.60 5.17
N TYR A 573 -31.86 20.28 4.03
CA TYR A 573 -32.98 20.81 3.26
C TYR A 573 -33.92 19.72 2.71
N VAL A 574 -33.36 18.64 2.13
CA VAL A 574 -34.15 17.51 1.63
C VAL A 574 -34.90 16.81 2.77
N GLY A 575 -34.25 16.64 3.94
CA GLY A 575 -34.92 16.08 5.12
C GLY A 575 -36.09 16.93 5.62
N LEU A 576 -35.98 18.26 5.53
CA LEU A 576 -37.06 19.19 5.88
C LEU A 576 -38.20 19.22 4.85
N LEU A 577 -37.89 19.03 3.57
CA LEU A 577 -38.91 18.86 2.53
C LEU A 577 -39.71 17.56 2.75
N GLU A 578 -39.05 16.48 3.16
CA GLU A 578 -39.72 15.22 3.50
C GLU A 578 -40.60 15.34 4.75
N SER A 579 -40.27 16.23 5.70
CA SER A 579 -41.05 16.49 6.91
C SER A 579 -42.16 17.55 6.75
N ASN A 580 -42.29 18.17 5.56
CA ASN A 580 -43.25 19.25 5.24
C ASN A 580 -43.16 20.50 6.15
N ASP A 581 -42.00 20.79 6.74
CA ASP A 581 -41.83 21.96 7.62
C ASP A 581 -41.39 23.21 6.83
N ILE A 582 -42.37 24.00 6.38
CA ILE A 582 -42.19 25.09 5.39
C ILE A 582 -41.41 26.28 5.97
N GLY A 583 -41.59 26.59 7.26
CA GLY A 583 -40.97 27.75 7.91
C GLY A 583 -39.47 27.57 8.14
N SER A 584 -39.06 26.40 8.63
CA SER A 584 -37.65 26.05 8.82
C SER A 584 -36.93 25.88 7.48
N SER A 585 -37.62 25.38 6.44
CA SER A 585 -37.08 25.24 5.08
C SER A 585 -36.70 26.59 4.45
N LYS A 586 -37.46 27.67 4.67
CA LYS A 586 -37.12 29.02 4.17
C LYS A 586 -35.87 29.60 4.86
N VAL A 587 -35.78 29.48 6.19
CA VAL A 587 -34.62 29.94 6.96
C VAL A 587 -33.35 29.17 6.57
N LEU A 588 -33.49 27.87 6.35
CA LEU A 588 -32.37 27.03 5.92
C LEU A 588 -31.98 27.36 4.48
N ALA A 589 -32.93 27.62 3.59
CA ALA A 589 -32.65 28.09 2.24
C ALA A 589 -31.87 29.41 2.27
N ASP A 590 -32.27 30.40 3.07
CA ASP A 590 -31.52 31.66 3.22
C ASP A 590 -30.12 31.46 3.80
N LYS A 591 -29.96 30.51 4.73
CA LYS A 591 -28.64 30.12 5.26
C LYS A 591 -27.78 29.45 4.20
N ILE A 592 -28.36 28.58 3.38
CA ILE A 592 -27.73 27.96 2.21
C ILE A 592 -27.30 29.04 1.23
N PHE A 593 -28.17 30.00 0.92
CA PHE A 593 -27.90 31.10 0.02
C PHE A 593 -26.76 31.98 0.54
N ASN A 594 -26.75 32.30 1.84
CA ASN A 594 -25.68 33.09 2.45
C ASN A 594 -24.35 32.33 2.52
N ASP A 595 -24.38 31.03 2.82
CA ASP A 595 -23.18 30.19 2.86
C ASP A 595 -22.62 29.94 1.45
N ILE A 596 -23.47 29.80 0.42
CA ILE A 596 -23.08 29.75 -1.02
C ILE A 596 -22.48 31.09 -1.50
N LEU A 597 -22.99 32.23 -1.02
CA LEU A 597 -22.42 33.55 -1.35
C LEU A 597 -21.07 33.77 -0.66
N LYS A 598 -20.90 33.32 0.59
CA LYS A 598 -19.59 33.29 1.28
C LYS A 598 -18.61 32.33 0.62
N TRP A 599 -19.15 31.30 -0.04
CA TRP A 599 -18.45 30.31 -0.83
C TRP A 599 -17.82 30.84 -2.11
N SER A 600 -18.18 32.06 -2.55
CA SER A 600 -17.54 32.74 -3.67
C SER A 600 -16.03 32.79 -3.43
N PRO A 601 -15.21 31.97 -4.12
CA PRO A 601 -13.77 31.94 -3.90
C PRO A 601 -13.05 33.15 -4.51
N PHE A 602 -13.80 34.20 -4.90
CA PHE A 602 -13.31 35.40 -5.57
C PHE A 602 -13.75 36.69 -4.87
N GLN A 603 -13.72 36.73 -3.53
CA GLN A 603 -13.15 37.95 -2.95
C GLN A 603 -11.63 37.83 -3.15
N GLU A 604 -11.18 38.01 -4.39
CA GLU A 604 -9.81 38.44 -4.63
C GLU A 604 -9.67 39.73 -3.84
N THR A 605 -8.93 39.70 -2.73
CA THR A 605 -8.37 40.94 -2.24
C THR A 605 -7.56 41.52 -3.40
N PRO A 606 -7.72 42.81 -3.75
CA PRO A 606 -7.01 43.42 -4.87
C PRO A 606 -5.48 43.30 -4.81
N SER A 607 -4.92 42.81 -3.71
CA SER A 607 -3.52 42.49 -3.50
C SER A 607 -3.02 41.25 -4.24
N ASP A 608 -3.89 40.35 -4.69
CA ASP A 608 -3.48 39.00 -5.13
C ASP A 608 -3.25 38.89 -6.64
N ILE A 609 -3.48 39.98 -7.39
CA ILE A 609 -3.29 40.09 -8.85
C ILE A 609 -2.00 40.87 -9.21
N ALA A 610 -1.27 41.39 -8.21
CA ALA A 610 -0.07 42.21 -8.42
C ALA A 610 1.23 41.40 -8.54
#